data_AF-A0A1E4B487-F1
#
_entry.id   AF-A0A1E4B487-F1
#
_cell.length_a   1.000
_cell.length_b   1.000
_cell.length_c   1.000
_cell.angle_alpha   90.00
_cell.angle_beta   90.00
_cell.angle_gamma   90.00
#
_symmetry.space_group_name_H-M   'P 1'
#
loop_
_entity.id
_entity.type
_entity.pdbx_description
1 polymer ?
#
loop_
_entity_poly.entity_id
_entity_poly.type
_entity_poly.pdbx_seq_one_letter_code
_entity_poly.pdbx_strand_id
1 'polypeptide(L)'
;MAAIVALGMGVALRALSIAPMAGAPADAALLRLSWSVRPERVEQCRRLTDEELAQRPAHMQLRYECEGHFARYRLSVQVGERVVAGDTLRGGGFRNDRPIHVFEEYAVAPGTHRVRVEVARIDTVPPSSAEGETKDDRAAHSADAEHTGQRSTEHGTERDAREVAERSRRALEALPPRVILDSTVTIPPRGVVVVTYEPEEHRFVFRSSR
;
A
#
# COMPACT_ATOMS: atom_id res chain seq x y z
N MET A 1 -19.61 39.41 43.74
CA MET A 1 -19.06 39.04 42.42
C MET A 1 -18.85 37.53 42.25
N ALA A 2 -18.17 36.83 43.17
CA ALA A 2 -17.85 35.40 43.02
C ALA A 2 -19.07 34.48 42.74
N ALA A 3 -20.21 34.70 43.42
CA ALA A 3 -21.41 33.90 43.23
C ALA A 3 -22.03 34.04 41.83
N ILE A 4 -21.97 35.23 41.22
CA ILE A 4 -22.50 35.52 39.88
C ILE A 4 -21.64 34.83 38.82
N VAL A 5 -20.32 34.83 39.02
CA VAL A 5 -19.38 34.13 38.13
C VAL A 5 -19.60 32.62 38.15
N ALA A 6 -19.79 32.03 39.34
CA ALA A 6 -20.06 30.61 39.48
C ALA A 6 -21.38 30.19 38.81
N LEU A 7 -22.45 30.99 38.96
CA LEU A 7 -23.74 30.73 38.32
C LEU A 7 -23.64 30.82 36.79
N GLY A 8 -22.97 31.85 36.28
CA GLY A 8 -22.75 32.04 34.83
C GLY A 8 -21.94 30.90 34.21
N MET A 9 -20.88 30.45 34.90
CA MET A 9 -20.06 29.32 34.44
C MET A 9 -20.83 28.00 34.43
N GLY A 10 -21.70 27.76 35.42
CA GLY A 10 -22.58 26.59 35.46
C GLY A 10 -23.59 26.57 34.30
N VAL A 11 -24.19 27.73 33.99
CA VAL A 11 -25.13 27.86 32.86
C VAL A 11 -24.40 27.65 31.52
N ALA A 12 -23.22 28.22 31.35
CA ALA A 12 -22.42 28.05 30.14
C ALA A 12 -21.98 26.58 29.91
N LEU A 13 -21.48 25.91 30.96
CA LEU A 13 -21.11 24.50 30.89
C LEU A 13 -22.29 23.61 30.52
N ARG A 14 -23.46 23.86 31.12
CA ARG A 14 -24.68 23.14 30.78
C ARG A 14 -25.07 23.40 29.33
N ALA A 15 -25.11 24.66 28.89
CA ALA A 15 -25.46 25.02 27.52
C ALA A 15 -24.53 24.34 26.49
N LEU A 16 -23.22 24.30 26.77
CA LEU A 16 -22.23 23.59 25.94
C LEU A 16 -22.39 22.07 25.99
N SER A 17 -22.83 21.49 27.11
CA SER A 17 -23.01 20.04 27.25
C SER A 17 -24.26 19.51 26.54
N ILE A 18 -25.28 20.35 26.34
CA ILE A 18 -26.53 19.99 25.63
C ILE A 18 -26.63 20.60 24.24
N ALA A 19 -25.65 21.41 23.84
CA ALA A 19 -25.59 21.96 22.50
C ALA A 19 -25.59 20.79 21.51
N PRO A 20 -26.57 20.69 20.60
CA PRO A 20 -26.57 19.65 19.59
C PRO A 20 -25.33 19.87 18.73
N MET A 21 -24.35 18.98 18.87
CA MET A 21 -23.32 18.90 17.85
C MET A 21 -24.02 18.61 16.53
N ALA A 22 -23.65 19.33 15.47
CA ALA A 22 -24.08 19.01 14.12
C ALA A 22 -23.50 17.63 13.76
N GLY A 23 -24.15 16.58 14.25
CA GLY A 23 -23.86 15.21 13.90
C GLY A 23 -24.32 14.94 12.48
N ALA A 24 -23.82 13.85 11.91
CA ALA A 24 -24.38 13.33 10.67
C ALA A 24 -25.91 13.20 10.79
N PRO A 25 -26.67 13.37 9.69
CA PRO A 25 -28.11 13.18 9.67
C PRO A 25 -28.51 11.93 10.47
N ALA A 26 -29.63 12.00 11.21
CA ALA A 26 -30.04 10.91 12.11
C ALA A 26 -30.28 9.57 11.41
N ASP A 27 -30.34 9.57 10.08
CA ASP A 27 -30.53 8.45 9.15
C ASP A 27 -29.33 8.18 8.24
N ALA A 28 -28.21 8.90 8.42
CA ALA A 28 -27.03 8.78 7.58
C ALA A 28 -26.50 7.34 7.56
N ALA A 29 -26.20 6.85 6.36
CA ALA A 29 -25.47 5.64 6.12
C ALA A 29 -23.95 5.92 6.13
N LEU A 30 -23.13 4.90 6.36
CA LEU A 30 -21.68 5.00 6.36
C LEU A 30 -21.05 4.08 5.32
N LEU A 31 -20.13 4.65 4.53
CA LEU A 31 -19.15 3.91 3.76
C LEU A 31 -17.83 3.94 4.54
N ARG A 32 -17.41 2.80 5.07
CA ARG A 32 -16.16 2.66 5.82
C ARG A 32 -15.11 1.99 4.96
N LEU A 33 -13.91 2.56 4.89
CA LEU A 33 -12.73 1.88 4.35
C LEU A 33 -11.95 1.34 5.54
N SER A 34 -11.69 0.04 5.58
CA SER A 34 -10.97 -0.59 6.69
C SER A 34 -10.10 -1.72 6.18
N TRP A 35 -8.82 -1.46 5.98
CA TRP A 35 -7.86 -2.47 5.52
C TRP A 35 -6.42 -2.10 5.86
N SER A 36 -5.56 -3.12 5.79
CA SER A 36 -4.13 -3.00 5.98
C SER A 36 -3.42 -3.80 4.90
N VAL A 37 -2.41 -3.22 4.25
CA VAL A 37 -1.66 -3.88 3.17
C VAL A 37 -0.21 -3.40 3.17
N ARG A 38 0.72 -4.26 2.74
CA ARG A 38 2.11 -3.84 2.57
C ARG A 38 2.26 -2.98 1.32
N PRO A 39 3.01 -1.86 1.37
CA PRO A 39 3.39 -1.15 0.16
C PRO A 39 4.34 -2.03 -0.66
N GLU A 40 4.23 -1.94 -1.98
CA GLU A 40 5.21 -2.54 -2.88
C GLU A 40 6.60 -1.92 -2.66
N ARG A 41 7.64 -2.73 -2.75
CA ARG A 41 9.02 -2.23 -2.81
C ARG A 41 9.40 -2.06 -4.28
N VAL A 42 9.63 -0.83 -4.69
CA VAL A 42 10.05 -0.46 -6.04
C VAL A 42 11.57 -0.35 -6.05
N GLU A 43 12.22 -1.16 -6.88
CA GLU A 43 13.68 -1.13 -7.06
C GLU A 43 14.04 -0.71 -8.48
N GLN A 44 15.08 0.11 -8.58
CA GLN A 44 15.69 0.52 -9.84
C GLN A 44 17.12 -0.02 -9.83
N CYS A 45 17.38 -1.00 -10.69
CA CYS A 45 18.69 -1.59 -10.84
C CYS A 45 19.37 -1.04 -12.09
N ARG A 46 20.61 -0.58 -11.95
CA ARG A 46 21.48 -0.23 -13.09
C ARG A 46 22.69 -1.15 -13.10
N ARG A 47 23.15 -1.49 -14.31
CA ARG A 47 24.41 -2.21 -14.50
C ARG A 47 25.56 -1.20 -14.40
N LEU A 48 26.54 -1.48 -13.55
CA LEU A 48 27.77 -0.70 -13.48
C LEU A 48 28.70 -1.08 -14.63
N THR A 49 29.40 -0.11 -15.17
CA THR A 49 30.51 -0.30 -16.13
C THR A 49 31.74 -0.90 -15.44
N ASP A 50 32.69 -1.41 -16.21
CA ASP A 50 33.90 -2.03 -15.66
C ASP A 50 34.78 -0.99 -14.96
N GLU A 51 34.81 0.23 -15.52
CA GLU A 51 35.50 1.38 -14.95
C GLU A 51 34.90 1.82 -13.61
N GLU A 52 33.57 1.88 -13.51
CA GLU A 52 32.87 2.17 -12.26
C GLU A 52 33.09 1.06 -11.22
N LEU A 53 33.17 -0.20 -11.66
CA LEU A 53 33.40 -1.34 -10.78
C LEU A 53 34.82 -1.33 -10.21
N ALA A 54 35.83 -1.02 -11.04
CA ALA A 54 37.23 -0.92 -10.64
C ALA A 54 37.48 0.19 -9.60
N GLN A 55 36.65 1.23 -9.58
CA GLN A 55 36.69 2.29 -8.56
C GLN A 55 36.12 1.84 -7.20
N ARG A 56 35.41 0.71 -7.13
CA ARG A 56 34.85 0.19 -5.88
C ARG A 56 35.83 -0.75 -5.17
N PRO A 57 35.82 -0.78 -3.82
CA PRO A 57 36.56 -1.77 -3.04
C PRO A 57 36.21 -3.19 -3.49
N ALA A 58 37.17 -4.11 -3.51
CA ALA A 58 36.98 -5.49 -4.00
C ALA A 58 35.76 -6.23 -3.38
N HIS A 59 35.44 -5.96 -2.12
CA HIS A 59 34.29 -6.56 -1.42
C HIS A 59 32.94 -5.88 -1.73
N MET A 60 32.91 -4.81 -2.52
CA MET A 60 31.74 -4.05 -2.94
C MET A 60 31.55 -4.02 -4.48
N GLN A 61 32.33 -4.81 -5.22
CA GLN A 61 32.25 -4.88 -6.68
C GLN A 61 31.05 -5.73 -7.13
N LEU A 62 29.84 -5.18 -6.99
CA LEU A 62 28.61 -5.76 -7.51
C LEU A 62 28.33 -5.23 -8.92
N ARG A 63 28.01 -6.12 -9.86
CA ARG A 63 27.70 -5.73 -11.26
C ARG A 63 26.45 -4.86 -11.38
N TYR A 64 25.51 -5.03 -10.45
CA TYR A 64 24.26 -4.29 -10.40
C TYR A 64 24.19 -3.47 -9.12
N GLU A 65 23.85 -2.20 -9.27
CA GLU A 65 23.49 -1.31 -8.18
C GLU A 65 21.99 -1.09 -8.20
N CYS A 66 21.31 -1.55 -7.15
CA CYS A 66 19.86 -1.43 -7.01
C CYS A 66 19.51 -0.44 -5.89
N GLU A 67 18.80 0.62 -6.25
CA GLU A 67 18.23 1.55 -5.29
C GLU A 67 16.73 1.29 -5.15
N GLY A 68 16.26 1.12 -3.91
CA GLY A 68 14.89 0.71 -3.64
C GLY A 68 14.19 1.58 -2.62
N HIS A 69 12.92 1.93 -2.90
CA HIS A 69 12.03 2.63 -1.99
C HIS A 69 10.66 1.94 -1.93
N PHE A 70 9.86 2.25 -0.91
CA PHE A 70 8.50 1.74 -0.81
C PHE A 70 7.53 2.67 -1.53
N ALA A 71 6.61 2.07 -2.28
CA ALA A 71 5.65 2.76 -3.12
C ALA A 71 4.68 3.62 -2.30
N ARG A 72 4.32 4.76 -2.89
CA ARG A 72 3.25 5.66 -2.51
C ARG A 72 2.10 5.48 -3.48
N TYR A 73 0.89 5.66 -2.98
CA TYR A 73 -0.32 5.47 -3.75
C TYR A 73 -1.25 6.66 -3.59
N ARG A 74 -2.10 6.90 -4.59
CA ARG A 74 -3.23 7.81 -4.51
C ARG A 74 -4.49 6.98 -4.25
N LEU A 75 -5.17 7.28 -3.16
CA LEU A 75 -6.53 6.81 -2.87
C LEU A 75 -7.52 7.82 -3.44
N SER A 76 -8.53 7.34 -4.17
CA SER A 76 -9.69 8.13 -4.56
C SER A 76 -10.97 7.36 -4.28
N VAL A 77 -11.94 8.02 -3.65
CA VAL A 77 -13.24 7.45 -3.29
C VAL A 77 -14.33 8.30 -3.93
N GLN A 78 -15.23 7.67 -4.65
CA GLN A 78 -16.37 8.30 -5.30
C GLN A 78 -17.65 7.54 -4.95
N VAL A 79 -18.72 8.30 -4.68
CA VAL A 79 -20.06 7.77 -4.38
C VAL A 79 -21.06 8.49 -5.28
N GLY A 80 -21.69 7.74 -6.17
CA GLY A 80 -22.43 8.29 -7.30
C GLY A 80 -21.48 9.07 -8.21
N GLU A 81 -21.79 10.34 -8.45
CA GLU A 81 -20.94 11.25 -9.25
C GLU A 81 -19.98 12.06 -8.37
N ARG A 82 -20.13 12.02 -7.04
CA ARG A 82 -19.37 12.87 -6.11
C ARG A 82 -18.09 12.18 -5.65
N VAL A 83 -16.95 12.83 -5.83
CA VAL A 83 -15.69 12.44 -5.16
C VAL A 83 -15.80 12.83 -3.69
N VAL A 84 -15.71 11.83 -2.81
CA VAL A 84 -15.83 12.01 -1.35
C VAL A 84 -14.47 12.07 -0.66
N ALA A 85 -13.42 11.53 -1.29
CA ALA A 85 -12.05 11.61 -0.78
C ALA A 85 -11.00 11.47 -1.87
N GLY A 86 -9.85 12.10 -1.62
CA GLY A 86 -8.62 11.93 -2.36
C GLY A 86 -7.43 12.10 -1.41
N ASP A 87 -6.61 11.08 -1.23
CA ASP A 87 -5.45 11.12 -0.32
C ASP A 87 -4.23 10.41 -0.92
N THR A 88 -3.05 10.68 -0.35
CA THR A 88 -1.81 9.99 -0.69
C THR A 88 -1.42 9.02 0.43
N LEU A 89 -1.50 7.73 0.13
CA LEU A 89 -1.15 6.65 1.02
C LEU A 89 0.35 6.34 0.95
N ARG A 90 0.95 6.10 2.11
CA ARG A 90 2.34 5.64 2.27
C ARG A 90 2.43 4.63 3.41
N GLY A 91 3.40 3.72 3.32
CA GLY A 91 3.71 2.82 4.43
C GLY A 91 4.07 3.60 5.69
N GLY A 92 3.80 3.01 6.86
CA GLY A 92 4.17 3.63 8.14
C GLY A 92 5.68 3.56 8.42
N GLY A 93 6.11 4.25 9.47
CA GLY A 93 7.50 4.27 9.94
C GLY A 93 8.41 5.21 9.14
N PHE A 94 9.63 5.44 9.65
CA PHE A 94 10.59 6.37 9.04
C PHE A 94 11.01 5.97 7.62
N ARG A 95 11.06 4.65 7.34
CA ARG A 95 11.44 4.10 6.04
C ARG A 95 10.25 3.79 5.13
N ASN A 96 9.02 4.06 5.59
CA ASN A 96 7.77 3.69 4.92
C ASN A 96 7.64 2.19 4.60
N ASP A 97 8.26 1.33 5.41
CA ASP A 97 8.35 -0.13 5.22
C ASP A 97 7.26 -0.91 5.97
N ARG A 98 6.47 -0.22 6.80
CA ARG A 98 5.35 -0.81 7.53
C ARG A 98 4.08 -0.80 6.68
N PRO A 99 3.07 -1.62 7.04
CA PRO A 99 1.80 -1.62 6.33
C PRO A 99 1.19 -0.22 6.23
N ILE A 100 0.50 0.01 5.11
CA ILE A 100 -0.46 1.09 4.96
C ILE A 100 -1.70 0.68 5.74
N HIS A 101 -2.13 1.52 6.69
CA HIS A 101 -3.37 1.33 7.42
C HIS A 101 -4.38 2.38 6.96
N VAL A 102 -5.55 1.93 6.50
CA VAL A 102 -6.65 2.80 6.10
C VAL A 102 -7.85 2.50 6.99
N PHE A 103 -8.30 3.53 7.71
CA PHE A 103 -9.53 3.53 8.48
C PHE A 103 -10.22 4.88 8.30
N GLU A 104 -11.13 4.96 7.33
CA GLU A 104 -11.82 6.20 6.98
C GLU A 104 -13.32 5.96 6.88
N GLU A 105 -14.12 6.93 7.31
CA GLU A 105 -15.58 6.84 7.29
C GLU A 105 -16.20 8.02 6.55
N TYR A 106 -17.06 7.70 5.59
CA TYR A 106 -17.75 8.69 4.78
C TYR A 106 -19.25 8.57 5.02
N ALA A 107 -19.85 9.65 5.52
CA ALA A 107 -21.30 9.77 5.59
C ALA A 107 -21.88 9.85 4.18
N VAL A 108 -22.85 8.99 3.90
CA VAL A 108 -23.57 8.89 2.63
C VAL A 108 -25.07 8.86 2.89
N ALA A 109 -25.86 9.34 1.93
CA ALA A 109 -27.30 9.20 2.02
C ALA A 109 -27.68 7.70 2.02
N PRO A 110 -28.72 7.26 2.73
CA PRO A 110 -29.22 5.90 2.58
C PRO A 110 -29.75 5.67 1.16
N GLY A 111 -29.65 4.43 0.68
CA GLY A 111 -30.11 4.02 -0.65
C GLY A 111 -29.05 3.30 -1.47
N THR A 112 -29.30 3.22 -2.78
CA THR A 112 -28.43 2.54 -3.73
C THR A 112 -27.43 3.52 -4.34
N HIS A 113 -26.14 3.20 -4.22
CA HIS A 113 -25.05 4.02 -4.74
C HIS A 113 -24.12 3.22 -5.63
N ARG A 114 -23.63 3.82 -6.71
CA ARG A 114 -22.42 3.34 -7.38
C ARG A 114 -21.22 3.86 -6.60
N VAL A 115 -20.40 2.95 -6.08
CA VAL A 115 -19.22 3.31 -5.29
C VAL A 115 -17.99 2.89 -6.07
N ARG A 116 -17.07 3.84 -6.24
CA ARG A 116 -15.76 3.60 -6.86
C ARG A 116 -14.65 3.90 -5.85
N VAL A 117 -13.84 2.90 -5.54
CA VAL A 117 -12.63 3.02 -4.72
C VAL A 117 -11.45 2.63 -5.59
N GLU A 118 -10.54 3.55 -5.80
CA GLU A 118 -9.35 3.33 -6.62
C GLU A 118 -8.11 3.67 -5.81
N VAL A 119 -7.14 2.76 -5.86
CA VAL A 119 -5.79 2.98 -5.32
C VAL A 119 -4.79 2.76 -6.44
N ALA A 120 -4.01 3.78 -6.75
CA ALA A 120 -3.04 3.76 -7.85
C ALA A 120 -1.67 4.26 -7.39
N ARG A 121 -0.60 3.54 -7.73
CA ARG A 121 0.78 3.92 -7.43
C ARG A 121 1.12 5.22 -8.14
N ILE A 122 1.77 6.14 -7.43
CA ILE A 122 2.19 7.45 -7.98
C ILE A 122 3.68 7.54 -8.28
N ASP A 123 4.50 6.59 -7.81
CA ASP A 123 5.92 6.58 -8.12
C ASP A 123 6.17 6.12 -9.56
N THR A 124 7.01 6.87 -10.25
CA THR A 124 7.48 6.53 -11.59
C THR A 124 8.55 5.46 -11.50
N VAL A 125 8.29 4.29 -12.11
CA VAL A 125 9.34 3.33 -12.43
C VAL A 125 9.87 3.75 -13.82
N PRO A 126 11.09 4.30 -13.94
CA PRO A 126 11.68 4.47 -15.26
C PRO A 126 11.78 3.10 -15.93
N PRO A 127 11.55 2.99 -17.25
CA PRO A 127 11.68 1.71 -17.95
C PRO A 127 13.08 1.16 -17.65
N SER A 128 13.15 0.00 -17.01
CA SER A 128 14.43 -0.66 -16.76
C SER A 128 15.06 -0.98 -18.10
N SER A 129 16.32 -0.62 -18.29
CA SER A 129 17.14 -0.95 -19.47
C SER A 129 17.42 -2.45 -19.65
N ALA A 130 16.52 -3.32 -19.18
CA ALA A 130 16.59 -4.77 -19.26
C ALA A 130 16.15 -5.33 -20.63
N GLU A 131 15.76 -4.48 -21.58
CA GLU A 131 15.52 -4.86 -22.98
C GLU A 131 16.83 -4.88 -23.80
N GLY A 132 17.88 -5.48 -23.22
CA GLY A 132 19.20 -5.61 -23.84
C GLY A 132 19.98 -6.86 -23.42
N GLU A 133 19.35 -7.82 -22.73
CA GLU A 133 19.95 -9.15 -22.57
C GLU A 133 19.73 -9.96 -23.85
N THR A 134 20.61 -9.73 -24.82
CA THR A 134 20.84 -10.65 -25.94
C THR A 134 21.10 -12.03 -25.35
N LYS A 135 20.37 -13.03 -25.84
CA LYS A 135 20.42 -14.45 -25.41
C LYS A 135 21.79 -15.12 -25.62
N ASP A 136 22.79 -14.40 -26.11
CA ASP A 136 24.11 -14.91 -26.51
C ASP A 136 25.12 -15.05 -25.37
N ASP A 137 25.00 -14.32 -24.27
CA ASP A 137 26.02 -14.36 -23.21
C ASP A 137 25.92 -15.58 -22.28
N ARG A 138 24.84 -16.37 -22.38
CA ARG A 138 24.64 -17.57 -21.54
C ARG A 138 25.45 -18.79 -22.01
N ALA A 139 25.98 -18.76 -23.24
CA ALA A 139 26.72 -19.88 -23.82
C ALA A 139 28.24 -19.84 -23.52
N ALA A 140 28.79 -18.71 -23.07
CA ALA A 140 30.23 -18.55 -22.88
C ALA A 140 30.73 -18.83 -21.45
N HIS A 141 29.85 -19.17 -20.50
CA HIS A 141 30.23 -19.39 -19.09
C HIS A 141 30.03 -20.82 -18.57
N SER A 142 29.68 -21.78 -19.44
CA SER A 142 29.53 -23.19 -19.06
C SER A 142 30.74 -24.07 -19.38
N ALA A 143 31.88 -23.52 -19.81
CA ALA A 143 33.03 -24.32 -20.25
C ALA A 143 34.20 -24.42 -19.25
N ASP A 144 34.30 -23.57 -18.22
CA ASP A 144 35.49 -23.50 -17.34
C ASP A 144 35.22 -23.89 -15.87
N ALA A 145 34.17 -24.67 -15.60
CA ALA A 145 33.80 -25.10 -14.26
C ALA A 145 33.99 -26.61 -14.02
N GLU A 146 35.04 -27.21 -14.59
CA GLU A 146 35.57 -28.48 -14.09
C GLU A 146 36.86 -28.19 -13.33
N HIS A 147 36.94 -28.72 -12.10
CA HIS A 147 38.08 -28.64 -11.20
C HIS A 147 38.12 -27.42 -10.25
N THR A 148 37.31 -27.43 -9.18
CA THR A 148 37.75 -27.31 -7.76
C THR A 148 36.51 -27.28 -6.85
N GLY A 149 36.39 -28.20 -5.88
CA GLY A 149 35.61 -27.95 -4.65
C GLY A 149 34.16 -28.47 -4.57
N GLN A 150 33.91 -29.75 -4.84
CA GLN A 150 32.68 -30.43 -4.38
C GLN A 150 32.68 -30.56 -2.84
N ARG A 151 32.27 -29.52 -2.09
CA ARG A 151 31.90 -29.70 -0.67
C ARG A 151 31.02 -28.60 -0.04
N SER A 152 30.34 -27.76 -0.82
CA SER A 152 29.51 -26.67 -0.24
C SER A 152 28.20 -26.35 -0.97
N THR A 153 27.86 -27.07 -2.05
CA THR A 153 26.78 -26.66 -2.97
C THR A 153 25.38 -27.05 -2.52
N GLU A 154 25.20 -28.04 -1.64
CA GLU A 154 23.86 -28.48 -1.21
C GLU A 154 23.19 -27.52 -0.21
N HIS A 155 23.97 -26.80 0.59
CA HIS A 155 23.42 -25.83 1.57
C HIS A 155 23.12 -24.45 0.96
N GLY A 156 23.78 -24.10 -0.15
CA GLY A 156 23.52 -22.84 -0.87
C GLY A 156 22.18 -22.85 -1.59
N THR A 157 21.83 -23.98 -2.24
CA THR A 157 20.61 -24.08 -3.06
C THR A 157 19.32 -24.01 -2.24
N GLU A 158 19.28 -24.60 -1.05
CA GLU A 158 18.11 -24.52 -0.15
C GLU A 158 17.90 -23.10 0.38
N ARG A 159 18.99 -22.39 0.70
CA ARG A 159 18.93 -21.00 1.12
C ARG A 159 18.42 -20.10 0.01
N ASP A 160 18.98 -20.24 -1.19
CA ASP A 160 18.58 -19.44 -2.35
C ASP A 160 17.11 -19.68 -2.70
N ALA A 161 16.64 -20.93 -2.67
CA ALA A 161 15.24 -21.27 -2.88
C ALA A 161 14.32 -20.65 -1.82
N ARG A 162 14.72 -20.67 -0.54
CA ARG A 162 13.98 -20.02 0.56
C ARG A 162 13.92 -18.50 0.37
N GLU A 163 15.04 -17.86 0.00
CA GLU A 163 15.10 -16.43 -0.25
C GLU A 163 14.19 -16.02 -1.43
N VAL A 164 14.18 -16.78 -2.52
CA VAL A 164 13.29 -16.56 -3.67
C VAL A 164 11.82 -16.73 -3.27
N ALA A 165 11.48 -17.80 -2.56
CA ALA A 165 10.11 -18.04 -2.09
C ALA A 165 9.63 -16.92 -1.15
N GLU A 166 10.49 -16.42 -0.26
CA GLU A 166 10.16 -15.31 0.62
C GLU A 166 9.93 -14.00 -0.15
N ARG A 167 10.75 -13.71 -1.17
CA ARG A 167 10.53 -12.55 -2.04
C ARG A 167 9.21 -12.65 -2.79
N SER A 168 8.91 -13.81 -3.37
CA SER A 168 7.64 -14.06 -4.05
C SER A 168 6.45 -13.88 -3.13
N ARG A 169 6.51 -14.40 -1.90
CA ARG A 169 5.45 -14.19 -0.90
C ARG A 169 5.24 -12.70 -0.58
N ARG A 170 6.33 -11.96 -0.36
CA ARG A 170 6.25 -10.51 -0.06
C ARG A 170 5.67 -9.72 -1.24
N ALA A 171 5.98 -10.10 -2.46
CA ALA A 171 5.43 -9.47 -3.66
C ALA A 171 3.91 -9.74 -3.81
N LEU A 172 3.46 -10.96 -3.48
CA LEU A 172 2.04 -11.32 -3.48
C LEU A 172 1.25 -10.60 -2.37
N GLU A 173 1.87 -10.34 -1.22
CA GLU A 173 1.23 -9.59 -0.12
C GLU A 173 1.20 -8.05 -0.35
N ALA A 174 1.93 -7.56 -1.34
CA ALA A 174 2.03 -6.14 -1.63
C ALA A 174 0.79 -5.64 -2.39
N LEU A 175 0.45 -4.37 -2.19
CA LEU A 175 -0.59 -3.70 -2.98
C LEU A 175 -0.09 -3.52 -4.42
N PRO A 176 -0.79 -4.02 -5.45
CA PRO A 176 -0.31 -3.87 -6.83
C PRO A 176 -0.41 -2.41 -7.30
N PRO A 177 0.20 -2.08 -8.46
CA PRO A 177 0.28 -0.70 -8.93
C PRO A 177 -1.08 -0.02 -9.13
N ARG A 178 -2.16 -0.78 -9.34
CA ARG A 178 -3.52 -0.26 -9.46
C ARG A 178 -4.55 -1.29 -9.02
N VAL A 179 -5.48 -0.89 -8.14
CA VAL A 179 -6.64 -1.67 -7.73
C VAL A 179 -7.88 -0.79 -7.77
N ILE A 180 -8.97 -1.31 -8.34
CA ILE A 180 -10.25 -0.60 -8.45
C ILE A 180 -11.37 -1.52 -7.97
N LEU A 181 -12.23 -0.99 -7.11
CA LEU A 181 -13.60 -1.45 -6.92
C LEU A 181 -14.52 -0.43 -7.58
N ASP A 182 -15.40 -0.88 -8.46
CA ASP A 182 -16.44 -0.08 -9.09
C ASP A 182 -17.71 -0.94 -9.12
N SER A 183 -18.61 -0.71 -8.17
CA SER A 183 -19.77 -1.56 -7.98
C SER A 183 -20.91 -0.82 -7.28
N THR A 184 -22.13 -1.31 -7.48
CA THR A 184 -23.34 -0.77 -6.89
C THR A 184 -23.63 -1.44 -5.56
N VAL A 185 -23.90 -0.66 -4.52
CA VAL A 185 -24.23 -1.16 -3.19
C VAL A 185 -25.44 -0.41 -2.63
N THR A 186 -26.32 -1.15 -1.96
CA THR A 186 -27.46 -0.60 -1.24
C THR A 186 -27.12 -0.50 0.24
N ILE A 187 -27.20 0.70 0.81
CA ILE A 187 -26.92 0.96 2.22
C ILE A 187 -28.21 1.41 2.89
N PRO A 188 -28.77 0.66 3.85
CA PRO A 188 -29.98 1.06 4.54
C PRO A 188 -29.73 2.30 5.42
N PRO A 189 -30.77 3.00 5.90
CA PRO A 189 -30.63 4.03 6.92
C PRO A 189 -29.83 3.51 8.11
N ARG A 190 -28.81 4.28 8.54
CA ARG A 190 -27.84 3.87 9.59
C ARG A 190 -27.04 2.61 9.28
N GLY A 191 -27.08 2.14 8.03
CA GLY A 191 -26.30 1.00 7.58
C GLY A 191 -24.83 1.36 7.42
N VAL A 192 -23.97 0.36 7.61
CA VAL A 192 -22.53 0.48 7.38
C VAL A 192 -22.11 -0.54 6.35
N VAL A 193 -21.52 -0.05 5.25
CA VAL A 193 -20.83 -0.88 4.28
C VAL A 193 -19.34 -0.69 4.46
N VAL A 194 -18.62 -1.79 4.61
CA VAL A 194 -17.16 -1.77 4.79
C VAL A 194 -16.50 -2.21 3.49
N VAL A 195 -15.58 -1.40 2.97
CA VAL A 195 -14.67 -1.76 1.90
C VAL A 195 -13.41 -2.32 2.54
N THR A 196 -13.10 -3.58 2.22
CA THR A 196 -11.89 -4.29 2.67
C THR A 196 -11.04 -4.69 1.47
N TYR A 197 -9.74 -4.89 1.68
CA TYR A 197 -8.83 -5.43 0.67
C TYR A 197 -8.63 -6.94 0.87
N GLU A 198 -8.74 -7.71 -0.21
CA GLU A 198 -8.50 -9.15 -0.24
C GLU A 198 -7.14 -9.42 -0.89
N PRO A 199 -6.10 -9.74 -0.12
CA PRO A 199 -4.72 -9.80 -0.62
C PRO A 199 -4.47 -10.98 -1.56
N GLU A 200 -5.24 -12.06 -1.46
CA GLU A 200 -5.09 -13.22 -2.35
C GLU A 200 -5.60 -12.94 -3.76
N GLU A 201 -6.64 -12.09 -3.87
CA GLU A 201 -7.29 -11.75 -5.14
C GLU A 201 -6.92 -10.35 -5.66
N HIS A 202 -6.11 -9.61 -4.90
CA HIS A 202 -5.70 -8.24 -5.23
C HIS A 202 -6.86 -7.29 -5.55
N ARG A 203 -7.97 -7.44 -4.84
CA ARG A 203 -9.20 -6.66 -5.09
C ARG A 203 -9.78 -6.10 -3.81
N PHE A 204 -10.52 -5.01 -3.96
CA PHE A 204 -11.40 -4.52 -2.91
C PHE A 204 -12.75 -5.23 -2.98
N VAL A 205 -13.34 -5.52 -1.82
CA VAL A 205 -14.66 -6.15 -1.69
C VAL A 205 -15.51 -5.41 -0.66
N PHE A 206 -16.83 -5.44 -0.85
CA PHE A 206 -17.78 -4.99 0.16
C PHE A 206 -18.02 -6.09 1.19
N ARG A 207 -18.01 -5.71 2.46
CA ARG A 207 -18.45 -6.52 3.60
C ARG A 207 -19.58 -5.76 4.28
N SER A 208 -20.72 -6.42 4.45
CA SER A 208 -21.80 -5.90 5.28
C SER A 208 -21.44 -6.11 6.75
N SER A 209 -21.45 -5.04 7.54
CA SER A 209 -21.42 -5.14 8.99
C SER A 209 -22.82 -5.58 9.44
N ARG A 210 -22.94 -6.80 9.98
CA ARG A 210 -24.17 -7.19 10.68
C ARG A 210 -24.33 -6.40 11.98
#